data_AF-A0A428WCI3-F1
#
_entry.id   AF-A0A428WCI3-F1
#
_cell.length_a   1.000
_cell.length_b   1.000
_cell.length_c   1.000
_cell.angle_alpha   90.00
_cell.angle_beta   90.00
_cell.angle_gamma   90.00
#
_symmetry.space_group_name_H-M   'P 1'
#
loop_
_entity.id
_entity.type
_entity.pdbx_description
1 polymer ?
#
loop_
_entity_poly.entity_id
_entity_poly.type
_entity_poly.pdbx_seq_one_letter_code
_entity_poly.pdbx_strand_id
1 'polypeptide(L)'
;MLPAPRRPAEELPAVVDGRERCTREEIVRLAEALLNAPTYHERWRHQLAVSRILDWLQTFPGDDWQSRWLLSGSDEAGKGWGPPGLSPGVRQRLTRGLGVMIVLRAVRPAYAWLSGSRLLGVYAAFRQRNQADAFAELEKQIAARIDGGEHATEALNLLTRMVIVTGKDLRTDLTDADLTDVDLTDAVFDQPTGLP
;
A
#
# COMPACT_ATOMS: atom_id res chain seq x y z
N MET A 1 28.26 -5.05 32.40
CA MET A 1 28.20 -4.70 30.97
C MET A 1 26.75 -4.35 30.65
N LEU A 2 26.42 -3.06 30.64
CA LEU A 2 25.06 -2.58 30.35
C LEU A 2 24.81 -2.68 28.83
N PRO A 3 23.63 -3.13 28.37
CA PRO A 3 23.30 -3.09 26.95
C PRO A 3 23.29 -1.64 26.48
N ALA A 4 23.90 -1.39 25.32
CA ALA A 4 23.93 -0.07 24.71
C ALA A 4 22.50 0.48 24.52
N PRO A 5 22.27 1.79 24.72
CA PRO A 5 20.96 2.38 24.49
C PRO A 5 20.54 2.12 23.04
N ARG A 6 19.31 1.62 22.85
CA ARG A 6 18.70 1.51 21.53
C ARG A 6 18.69 2.92 20.94
N ARG A 7 19.33 3.09 19.78
CA ARG A 7 19.22 4.29 18.97
C ARG A 7 17.71 4.53 18.75
N PRO A 8 17.16 5.72 19.04
CA PRO A 8 15.80 6.05 18.65
C PRO A 8 15.66 5.70 17.17
N ALA A 9 14.61 4.95 16.81
CA ALA A 9 14.26 4.81 15.41
C ALA A 9 14.14 6.24 14.89
N GLU A 10 15.04 6.63 14.00
CA GLU A 10 15.00 7.91 13.33
C GLU A 10 13.59 8.01 12.74
N GLU A 11 12.77 8.88 13.31
CA GLU A 11 11.42 9.14 12.83
C GLU A 11 11.60 9.65 11.41
N LEU A 12 11.47 8.74 10.45
CA LEU A 12 11.48 9.07 9.04
C LEU A 12 10.40 10.15 8.87
N PRO A 13 10.75 11.31 8.28
CA PRO A 13 9.78 12.38 8.10
C PRO A 13 8.54 11.83 7.39
N ALA A 14 7.38 12.34 7.77
CA ALA A 14 6.10 12.02 7.12
C ALA A 14 6.29 11.99 5.61
N VAL A 15 5.85 10.91 4.96
CA VAL A 15 6.04 10.72 3.53
C VAL A 15 5.37 11.88 2.78
N VAL A 16 6.18 12.81 2.30
CA VAL A 16 5.76 13.90 1.43
C VAL A 16 5.48 13.32 0.05
N ASP A 17 4.42 13.80 -0.60
CA ASP A 17 4.19 13.57 -2.03
C ASP A 17 5.44 13.92 -2.86
N GLY A 18 5.61 13.29 -4.03
CA GLY A 18 6.79 13.47 -4.89
C GLY A 18 7.64 12.21 -5.08
N ARG A 19 7.37 11.13 -4.33
CA ARG A 19 8.12 9.85 -4.45
C ARG A 19 7.85 9.09 -5.74
N GLU A 20 6.79 9.45 -6.47
CA GLU A 20 6.59 8.99 -7.84
C GLU A 20 7.77 9.40 -8.74
N ARG A 21 8.46 10.52 -8.45
CA ARG A 21 9.61 11.01 -9.22
C ARG A 21 10.97 10.54 -8.69
N CYS A 22 11.01 9.79 -7.59
CA CYS A 22 12.27 9.28 -7.04
C CYS A 22 12.98 8.38 -8.05
N THR A 23 14.31 8.38 -8.02
CA THR A 23 15.10 7.44 -8.82
C THR A 23 14.90 6.00 -8.33
N ARG A 24 15.33 5.03 -9.15
CA ARG A 24 15.32 3.60 -8.76
C ARG A 24 16.10 3.39 -7.46
N GLU A 25 17.28 3.99 -7.35
CA GLU A 25 18.19 3.86 -6.22
C GLU A 25 17.55 4.45 -4.95
N GLU A 26 16.85 5.58 -5.09
CA GLU A 26 16.11 6.20 -3.99
C GLU A 26 14.95 5.32 -3.52
N ILE A 27 14.16 4.74 -4.44
CA ILE A 27 13.09 3.80 -4.07
C ILE A 27 13.66 2.58 -3.34
N VAL A 28 14.75 1.99 -3.82
CA VAL A 28 15.38 0.84 -3.17
C VAL A 28 15.86 1.20 -1.76
N ARG A 29 16.52 2.35 -1.60
CA ARG A 29 16.99 2.83 -0.29
C ARG A 29 15.83 3.09 0.67
N LEU A 30 14.77 3.77 0.21
CA LEU A 30 13.58 4.05 1.01
C LEU A 30 12.85 2.76 1.38
N ALA A 31 12.76 1.81 0.46
CA ALA A 31 12.18 0.50 0.68
C ALA A 31 12.93 -0.27 1.78
N GLU A 32 14.27 -0.26 1.76
CA GLU A 32 15.07 -0.89 2.82
C GLU A 32 14.81 -0.27 4.21
N ALA A 33 14.65 1.05 4.28
CA ALA A 33 14.34 1.76 5.52
C ALA A 33 12.96 1.40 6.11
N LEU A 34 12.07 0.75 5.34
CA LEU A 34 10.80 0.23 5.87
C LEU A 34 10.99 -1.00 6.76
N LEU A 35 12.09 -1.73 6.63
CA LEU A 35 12.34 -2.96 7.37
C LEU A 35 12.84 -2.66 8.79
N ASN A 36 12.28 -3.32 9.79
CA ASN A 36 12.73 -3.23 11.17
C ASN A 36 13.64 -4.42 11.53
N ALA A 37 14.93 -4.15 11.77
CA ALA A 37 15.94 -5.15 12.12
C ALA A 37 15.83 -6.49 11.35
N PRO A 38 15.73 -6.46 10.00
CA PRO A 38 15.44 -7.66 9.22
C PRO A 38 16.59 -8.67 9.28
N THR A 39 16.28 -9.94 9.09
CA THR A 39 17.29 -10.97 8.78
C THR A 39 17.88 -10.72 7.38
N TYR A 40 19.02 -11.34 7.09
CA TYR A 40 19.62 -11.30 5.76
C TYR A 40 18.64 -11.79 4.67
N HIS A 41 17.97 -12.92 4.92
CA HIS A 41 17.05 -13.51 3.96
C HIS A 41 15.79 -12.63 3.73
N GLU A 42 15.31 -11.92 4.75
CA GLU A 42 14.21 -10.96 4.60
C GLU A 42 14.62 -9.75 3.78
N ARG A 43 15.81 -9.18 4.03
CA ARG A 43 16.38 -8.09 3.22
C ARG A 43 16.48 -8.50 1.76
N TRP A 44 17.10 -9.65 1.50
CA TRP A 44 17.28 -10.15 0.13
C TRP A 44 15.94 -10.36 -0.59
N ARG A 45 14.96 -11.02 0.05
CA ARG A 45 13.61 -11.19 -0.53
C ARG A 45 12.90 -9.86 -0.77
N HIS A 46 13.13 -8.87 0.08
CA HIS A 46 12.57 -7.52 -0.04
C HIS A 46 13.16 -6.77 -1.23
N GLN A 47 14.49 -6.68 -1.30
CA GLN A 47 15.20 -6.10 -2.43
C GLN A 47 14.80 -6.77 -3.74
N LEU A 48 14.73 -8.11 -3.78
CA LEU A 48 14.33 -8.84 -4.99
C LEU A 48 12.91 -8.49 -5.44
N ALA A 49 11.96 -8.35 -4.50
CA ALA A 49 10.58 -7.99 -4.82
C ALA A 49 10.49 -6.55 -5.38
N VAL A 50 11.18 -5.59 -4.75
CA VAL A 50 11.23 -4.19 -5.18
C VAL A 50 11.92 -4.06 -6.54
N SER A 51 13.08 -4.66 -6.72
CA SER A 51 13.79 -4.63 -8.01
C SER A 51 12.94 -5.20 -9.13
N ARG A 52 12.20 -6.29 -8.91
CA ARG A 52 11.35 -6.88 -9.96
C ARG A 52 10.20 -6.00 -10.40
N ILE A 53 9.52 -5.32 -9.47
CA ILE A 53 8.45 -4.40 -9.86
C ILE A 53 9.03 -3.19 -10.60
N LEU A 54 10.19 -2.67 -10.17
CA LEU A 54 10.86 -1.55 -10.83
C LEU A 54 11.35 -1.93 -12.23
N ASP A 55 11.99 -3.09 -12.40
CA ASP A 55 12.44 -3.59 -13.70
C ASP A 55 11.28 -3.67 -14.70
N TRP A 56 10.11 -4.14 -14.25
CA TRP A 56 8.92 -4.23 -15.09
C TRP A 56 8.30 -2.85 -15.37
N LEU A 57 8.13 -1.99 -14.36
CA LEU A 57 7.61 -0.62 -14.59
C LEU A 57 8.54 0.20 -15.49
N GLN A 58 9.85 -0.07 -15.47
CA GLN A 58 10.83 0.59 -16.33
C GLN A 58 10.62 0.33 -17.83
N THR A 59 9.87 -0.71 -18.21
CA THR A 59 9.56 -1.01 -19.62
C THR A 59 8.49 -0.10 -20.22
N PHE A 60 7.80 0.72 -19.41
CA PHE A 60 6.76 1.64 -19.88
C PHE A 60 7.29 3.07 -19.98
N PRO A 61 6.90 3.85 -21.01
CA PRO A 61 7.49 5.17 -21.30
C PRO A 61 6.89 6.30 -20.46
N GLY A 62 6.90 6.17 -19.13
CA GLY A 62 6.41 7.19 -18.20
C GLY A 62 7.54 7.98 -17.53
N ASP A 63 7.29 9.26 -17.24
CA ASP A 63 8.27 10.16 -16.61
C ASP A 63 8.45 9.89 -15.10
N ASP A 64 7.46 9.26 -14.47
CA ASP A 64 7.46 8.90 -13.05
C ASP A 64 6.84 7.50 -12.84
N TRP A 65 6.96 6.95 -11.62
CA TRP A 65 6.48 5.61 -11.29
C TRP A 65 4.96 5.47 -11.42
N GLN A 66 4.21 6.51 -11.08
CA GLN A 66 2.75 6.52 -11.24
C GLN A 66 2.36 6.43 -12.71
N SER A 67 2.98 7.24 -13.57
CA SER A 67 2.72 7.25 -15.02
C SER A 67 3.07 5.90 -15.63
N ARG A 68 4.17 5.27 -15.20
CA ARG A 68 4.55 3.92 -15.62
C ARG A 68 3.52 2.86 -15.18
N TRP A 69 2.98 2.98 -13.97
CA TRP A 69 1.89 2.12 -13.50
C TRP A 69 0.64 2.26 -14.39
N LEU A 70 0.20 3.49 -14.67
CA LEU A 70 -0.97 3.75 -15.51
C LEU A 70 -0.75 3.26 -16.96
N LEU A 71 0.40 3.58 -17.57
CA LEU A 71 0.76 3.14 -18.92
C LEU A 71 0.90 1.62 -19.04
N SER A 72 1.07 0.89 -17.93
CA SER A 72 1.06 -0.56 -17.95
C SER A 72 -0.31 -1.18 -18.18
N GLY A 73 -1.39 -0.39 -18.09
CA GLY A 73 -2.78 -0.85 -18.14
C GLY A 73 -3.20 -1.69 -16.92
N SER A 74 -2.31 -1.83 -15.92
CA SER A 74 -2.56 -2.72 -14.78
C SER A 74 -3.60 -2.19 -13.81
N ASP A 75 -3.81 -0.87 -13.78
CA ASP A 75 -4.81 -0.24 -12.91
C ASP A 75 -6.23 -0.68 -13.28
N GLU A 76 -6.51 -0.82 -14.58
CA GLU A 76 -7.80 -1.27 -15.12
C GLU A 76 -7.92 -2.81 -15.15
N ALA A 77 -6.80 -3.53 -15.20
CA ALA A 77 -6.78 -4.99 -15.35
C ALA A 77 -7.22 -5.77 -14.08
N GLY A 78 -7.39 -5.09 -12.94
CA GLY A 78 -7.81 -5.72 -11.68
C GLY A 78 -6.97 -6.95 -11.33
N LYS A 79 -7.60 -8.11 -11.10
CA LYS A 79 -6.90 -9.38 -10.79
C LYS A 79 -5.97 -9.87 -11.91
N GLY A 80 -6.17 -9.43 -13.15
CA GLY A 80 -5.36 -9.78 -14.31
C GLY A 80 -4.05 -9.00 -14.45
N TRP A 81 -3.81 -8.03 -13.55
CA TRP A 81 -2.67 -7.12 -13.65
C TRP A 81 -1.29 -7.81 -13.70
N GLY A 82 -0.31 -7.06 -14.21
CA GLY A 82 1.09 -7.45 -14.30
C GLY A 82 1.44 -8.21 -15.59
N PRO A 83 2.70 -8.66 -15.72
CA PRO A 83 3.16 -9.44 -16.86
C PRO A 83 2.34 -10.74 -17.06
N PRO A 84 2.07 -11.14 -18.31
CA PRO A 84 1.43 -12.41 -18.59
C PRO A 84 2.34 -13.60 -18.28
N GLY A 85 1.75 -14.78 -18.05
CA GLY A 85 2.50 -16.05 -17.95
C GLY A 85 3.35 -16.22 -16.70
N LEU A 86 3.18 -15.40 -15.67
CA LEU A 86 3.95 -15.51 -14.43
C LEU A 86 3.54 -16.73 -13.59
N SER A 87 4.54 -17.44 -13.06
CA SER A 87 4.29 -18.45 -12.04
C SER A 87 3.76 -17.81 -10.74
N PRO A 88 2.99 -18.54 -9.90
CA PRO A 88 2.39 -17.99 -8.68
C PRO A 88 3.41 -17.32 -7.74
N GLY A 89 4.60 -17.92 -7.57
CA GLY A 89 5.66 -17.35 -6.73
C GLY A 89 6.31 -16.09 -7.31
N VAL A 90 6.31 -15.93 -8.64
CA VAL A 90 6.73 -14.67 -9.28
C VAL A 90 5.66 -13.61 -9.12
N ARG A 91 4.39 -13.95 -9.36
CA ARG A 91 3.25 -13.06 -9.14
C ARG A 91 3.23 -12.51 -7.70
N GLN A 92 3.38 -13.39 -6.71
CA GLN A 92 3.42 -12.99 -5.30
C GLN A 92 4.56 -11.99 -5.00
N ARG A 93 5.74 -12.20 -5.58
CA ARG A 93 6.88 -11.27 -5.42
C ARG A 93 6.60 -9.92 -6.07
N LEU A 94 5.96 -9.91 -7.23
CA LEU A 94 5.57 -8.68 -7.92
C LEU A 94 4.53 -7.90 -7.10
N THR A 95 3.49 -8.58 -6.58
CA THR A 95 2.50 -8.00 -5.68
C THR A 95 3.16 -7.42 -4.42
N ARG A 96 4.13 -8.12 -3.85
CA ARG A 96 4.88 -7.62 -2.69
C ARG A 96 5.68 -6.37 -3.02
N GLY A 97 6.36 -6.34 -4.17
CA GLY A 97 7.08 -5.16 -4.65
C GLY A 97 6.15 -3.96 -4.85
N LEU A 98 5.01 -4.18 -5.49
CA LEU A 98 3.99 -3.13 -5.68
C LEU A 98 3.43 -2.63 -4.35
N GLY A 99 3.19 -3.53 -3.38
CA GLY A 99 2.79 -3.14 -2.02
C GLY A 99 3.78 -2.19 -1.36
N VAL A 100 5.08 -2.40 -1.56
CA VAL A 100 6.12 -1.46 -1.09
C VAL A 100 6.01 -0.12 -1.79
N MET A 101 5.78 -0.09 -3.10
CA MET A 101 5.61 1.16 -3.86
C MET A 101 4.39 1.96 -3.40
N ILE A 102 3.30 1.27 -3.02
CA ILE A 102 2.10 1.88 -2.42
C ILE A 102 2.43 2.48 -1.05
N VAL A 103 3.12 1.75 -0.17
CA VAL A 103 3.54 2.26 1.15
C VAL A 103 4.45 3.48 1.01
N LEU A 104 5.31 3.49 -0.01
CA LEU A 104 6.15 4.63 -0.33
C LEU A 104 5.43 5.76 -1.06
N ARG A 105 4.14 5.62 -1.42
CA ARG A 105 3.37 6.60 -2.20
C ARG A 105 3.96 6.91 -3.58
N ALA A 106 4.77 6.00 -4.13
CA ALA A 106 5.33 6.12 -5.47
C ALA A 106 4.35 5.61 -6.55
N VAL A 107 3.40 4.75 -6.14
CA VAL A 107 2.28 4.29 -6.97
C VAL A 107 0.99 4.35 -6.14
N ARG A 108 -0.07 4.86 -6.76
CA ARG A 108 -1.43 5.02 -6.26
C ARG A 108 -2.38 4.31 -7.23
N PRO A 109 -2.69 3.02 -6.98
CA PRO A 109 -3.66 2.30 -7.79
C PRO A 109 -5.08 2.80 -7.54
N ALA A 110 -5.97 2.63 -8.51
CA ALA A 110 -7.40 2.93 -8.38
C ALA A 110 -8.11 2.04 -7.34
N TYR A 111 -9.28 2.50 -6.86
CA TYR A 111 -10.10 1.77 -5.89
C TYR A 111 -10.41 0.34 -6.33
N ALA A 112 -10.86 0.16 -7.58
CA ALA A 112 -11.21 -1.15 -8.13
C ALA A 112 -10.02 -2.13 -8.05
N TRP A 113 -8.80 -1.65 -8.33
CA TRP A 113 -7.61 -2.47 -8.22
C TRP A 113 -7.29 -2.83 -6.76
N LEU A 114 -7.36 -1.86 -5.84
CA LEU A 114 -7.09 -2.06 -4.40
C LEU A 114 -8.09 -3.01 -3.74
N SER A 115 -9.37 -2.92 -4.10
CA SER A 115 -10.45 -3.80 -3.61
C SER A 115 -10.31 -5.22 -4.17
N GLY A 116 -9.95 -5.36 -5.45
CA GLY A 116 -9.76 -6.66 -6.09
C GLY A 116 -8.44 -7.38 -5.75
N SER A 117 -7.50 -6.69 -5.10
CA SER A 117 -6.14 -7.20 -4.85
C SER A 117 -5.91 -7.71 -3.44
N ARG A 118 -5.25 -8.87 -3.32
CA ARG A 118 -4.85 -9.44 -2.02
C ARG A 118 -3.55 -8.80 -1.52
N LEU A 119 -3.68 -7.67 -0.83
CA LEU A 119 -2.59 -6.85 -0.31
C LEU A 119 -2.28 -7.12 1.18
N LEU A 120 -1.91 -8.35 1.51
CA LEU A 120 -1.65 -8.75 2.90
C LEU A 120 -0.64 -7.83 3.61
N GLY A 121 -1.08 -7.19 4.68
CA GLY A 121 -0.27 -6.32 5.53
C GLY A 121 0.07 -4.95 4.93
N VAL A 122 -0.28 -4.67 3.68
CA VAL A 122 0.07 -3.40 3.00
C VAL A 122 -0.66 -2.23 3.65
N TYR A 123 -1.96 -2.34 3.94
CA TYR A 123 -2.70 -1.25 4.58
C TYR A 123 -2.19 -0.94 5.99
N ALA A 124 -1.84 -1.96 6.77
CA ALA A 124 -1.23 -1.76 8.08
C ALA A 124 0.14 -1.08 7.96
N ALA A 125 1.00 -1.55 7.04
CA ALA A 125 2.30 -0.94 6.78
C ALA A 125 2.17 0.50 6.26
N PHE A 126 1.17 0.78 5.41
CA PHE A 126 0.88 2.12 4.92
C PHE A 126 0.56 3.05 6.08
N ARG A 127 -0.39 2.68 6.95
CA ARG A 127 -0.79 3.49 8.12
C ARG A 127 0.37 3.74 9.09
N GLN A 128 1.23 2.75 9.33
CA GLN A 128 2.41 2.89 10.19
C GLN A 128 3.45 3.88 9.65
N ARG A 129 3.44 4.14 8.33
CA ARG A 129 4.46 4.94 7.65
C ARG A 129 3.94 6.28 7.14
N ASN A 130 2.63 6.37 6.94
CA ASN A 130 1.94 7.52 6.38
C ASN A 130 0.90 7.97 7.39
N GLN A 131 1.08 9.18 7.94
CA GLN A 131 0.13 9.80 8.87
C GLN A 131 -0.19 8.90 10.09
N ALA A 132 0.85 8.29 10.69
CA ALA A 132 0.71 7.28 11.73
C ALA A 132 -0.14 7.74 12.93
N ASP A 133 0.07 8.96 13.41
CA ASP A 133 -0.71 9.52 14.52
C ASP A 133 -2.18 9.74 14.15
N ALA A 134 -2.46 10.09 12.88
CA ALA A 134 -3.82 10.26 12.39
C ALA A 134 -4.56 8.93 12.34
N PHE A 135 -3.93 7.90 11.78
CA PHE A 135 -4.52 6.56 11.72
C PHE A 135 -4.65 5.90 13.11
N ALA A 136 -3.68 6.10 14.01
CA ALA A 136 -3.76 5.54 15.37
C ALA A 136 -4.92 6.14 16.18
N GLU A 137 -5.18 7.44 16.00
CA GLU A 137 -6.33 8.10 16.63
C GLU A 137 -7.66 7.66 16.00
N LEU A 138 -7.71 7.58 14.67
CA LEU A 138 -8.87 7.06 13.95
C LEU A 138 -9.21 5.62 14.35
N GLU A 139 -8.23 4.75 14.52
CA GLU A 139 -8.44 3.36 14.94
C GLU A 139 -9.12 3.28 16.30
N LYS A 140 -8.70 4.09 17.28
CA LYS A 140 -9.37 4.20 18.59
C LYS A 140 -10.82 4.68 18.44
N GLN A 141 -11.03 5.67 17.59
CA GLN A 141 -12.34 6.27 17.34
C GLN A 141 -13.32 5.33 16.65
N ILE A 142 -12.84 4.47 15.74
CA ILE A 142 -13.64 3.43 15.09
C ILE A 142 -13.97 2.33 16.09
N ALA A 143 -12.98 1.85 16.85
CA ALA A 143 -13.16 0.81 17.86
C ALA A 143 -14.16 1.20 18.96
N ALA A 144 -14.30 2.50 19.24
CA ALA A 144 -15.28 3.02 20.20
C ALA A 144 -16.72 3.12 19.64
N ARG A 145 -16.92 3.03 18.32
CA ARG A 145 -18.21 3.28 17.65
C ARG A 145 -18.78 2.09 16.89
N ILE A 146 -17.93 1.16 16.46
CA ILE A 146 -18.34 0.00 15.66
C ILE A 146 -18.09 -1.26 16.46
N ASP A 147 -19.18 -1.92 16.86
CA ASP A 147 -19.12 -3.26 17.44
C ASP A 147 -18.83 -4.30 16.35
N GLY A 148 -17.89 -5.19 16.61
CA GLY A 148 -17.44 -6.22 15.66
C GLY A 148 -16.15 -5.84 14.93
N GLY A 149 -15.06 -6.54 15.24
CA GLY A 149 -13.71 -6.23 14.76
C GLY A 149 -13.55 -6.24 13.22
N GLU A 150 -14.38 -7.01 12.52
CA GLU A 150 -14.35 -7.09 11.05
C GLU A 150 -14.85 -5.79 10.39
N HIS A 151 -15.99 -5.25 10.86
CA HIS A 151 -16.52 -3.98 10.36
C HIS A 151 -15.60 -2.80 10.67
N ALA A 152 -15.01 -2.78 11.88
CA ALA A 152 -14.01 -1.79 12.25
C ALA A 152 -12.77 -1.87 11.34
N THR A 153 -12.30 -3.08 11.04
CA THR A 153 -11.17 -3.30 10.14
C THR A 153 -11.46 -2.84 8.72
N GLU A 154 -12.65 -3.13 8.19
CA GLU A 154 -12.99 -2.74 6.82
C GLU A 154 -13.20 -1.24 6.67
N ALA A 155 -13.82 -0.57 7.66
CA ALA A 155 -13.91 0.88 7.69
C ALA A 155 -12.51 1.53 7.67
N LEU A 156 -11.57 0.97 8.43
CA LEU A 156 -10.19 1.45 8.47
C LEU A 156 -9.43 1.16 7.16
N ASN A 157 -9.68 0.03 6.52
CA ASN A 157 -9.14 -0.29 5.19
C ASN A 157 -9.68 0.67 4.13
N LEU A 158 -10.99 0.98 4.16
CA LEU A 158 -11.61 1.92 3.24
C LEU A 158 -10.95 3.30 3.31
N LEU A 159 -10.81 3.86 4.52
CA LEU A 159 -10.14 5.15 4.72
C LEU A 159 -8.67 5.09 4.29
N THR A 160 -7.99 3.96 4.50
CA THR A 160 -6.62 3.76 3.99
C THR A 160 -6.58 3.80 2.46
N ARG A 161 -7.52 3.13 1.77
CA ARG A 161 -7.63 3.16 0.30
C ARG A 161 -7.89 4.57 -0.20
N MET A 162 -8.75 5.34 0.46
CA MET A 162 -9.02 6.73 0.09
C MET A 162 -7.76 7.59 0.13
N VAL A 163 -6.98 7.50 1.21
CA VAL A 163 -5.70 8.21 1.34
C VAL A 163 -4.68 7.75 0.29
N ILE A 164 -4.66 6.46 -0.06
CA ILE A 164 -3.78 5.94 -1.13
C ILE A 164 -4.17 6.53 -2.48
N VAL A 165 -5.43 6.43 -2.87
CA VAL A 165 -5.93 6.80 -4.21
C VAL A 165 -5.82 8.31 -4.42
N THR A 166 -6.34 9.08 -3.47
CA THR A 166 -6.40 10.55 -3.59
C THR A 166 -5.05 11.22 -3.32
N GLY A 167 -4.18 10.57 -2.54
CA GLY A 167 -2.98 11.20 -2.00
C GLY A 167 -3.27 12.27 -0.93
N LYS A 168 -4.51 12.44 -0.49
CA LYS A 168 -4.88 13.52 0.46
C LYS A 168 -4.44 13.22 1.89
N ASP A 169 -4.32 14.26 2.70
CA ASP A 169 -4.21 14.11 4.14
C ASP A 169 -5.54 13.63 4.75
N LEU A 170 -5.48 12.64 5.64
CA LEU A 170 -6.63 12.00 6.29
C LEU A 170 -7.43 13.00 7.13
N ARG A 171 -6.77 14.00 7.72
CA ARG A 171 -7.40 14.95 8.66
C ARG A 171 -7.86 16.23 7.98
N THR A 172 -7.10 16.73 7.02
CA THR A 172 -7.33 18.09 6.49
C THR A 172 -8.02 18.12 5.13
N ASP A 173 -7.83 17.10 4.30
CA ASP A 173 -8.09 17.22 2.86
C ASP A 173 -9.16 16.26 2.34
N LEU A 174 -9.48 15.19 3.09
CA LEU A 174 -10.59 14.29 2.74
C LEU A 174 -11.94 14.97 2.93
N THR A 175 -12.79 14.81 1.92
CA THR A 175 -14.13 15.41 1.83
C THR A 175 -15.19 14.38 1.47
N ASP A 176 -16.46 14.73 1.61
CA ASP A 176 -17.58 13.84 1.24
C ASP A 176 -17.54 13.43 -0.24
N ALA A 177 -16.97 14.25 -1.12
CA ALA A 177 -16.79 13.91 -2.54
C ALA A 177 -15.83 12.73 -2.75
N ASP A 178 -14.87 12.52 -1.84
CA ASP A 178 -13.94 11.39 -1.94
C ASP A 178 -14.62 10.05 -1.62
N LEU A 179 -15.79 10.09 -0.96
CA LEU A 179 -16.61 8.90 -0.69
C LEU A 179 -17.45 8.48 -1.90
N THR A 180 -17.79 9.40 -2.81
CA THR A 180 -18.64 9.09 -3.97
C THR A 180 -17.90 8.37 -5.08
N ASP A 181 -16.57 8.52 -5.14
CA ASP A 181 -15.71 7.84 -6.10
C ASP A 181 -15.32 6.42 -5.65
N VAL A 182 -15.63 6.07 -4.39
CA VAL A 182 -15.51 4.70 -3.91
C VAL A 182 -16.68 3.92 -4.48
N ASP A 183 -16.39 2.94 -5.34
CA ASP A 183 -17.39 1.95 -5.71
C ASP A 183 -17.68 1.04 -4.50
N LEU A 184 -18.65 1.44 -3.68
CA LEU A 184 -19.07 0.74 -2.47
C LEU A 184 -19.74 -0.60 -2.78
N THR A 185 -19.97 -0.94 -4.05
CA THR A 185 -20.61 -2.20 -4.44
C THR A 185 -19.78 -3.44 -4.10
N ASP A 186 -18.45 -3.31 -4.00
CA ASP A 186 -17.56 -4.39 -3.53
C ASP A 186 -17.42 -4.46 -2.00
N ALA A 187 -17.91 -3.45 -1.26
CA ALA A 187 -17.93 -3.44 0.21
C ALA A 187 -19.16 -4.20 0.78
N VAL A 188 -20.05 -4.68 -0.09
CA VAL A 188 -21.25 -5.43 0.29
C VAL A 188 -20.92 -6.91 0.34
N PHE A 189 -20.61 -7.38 1.55
CA PHE A 189 -20.95 -8.70 2.06
C PHE A 189 -20.72 -9.90 1.12
N ASP A 190 -19.57 -10.56 1.25
CA ASP A 190 -19.48 -12.00 0.99
C ASP A 190 -20.25 -12.74 2.11
N GLN A 191 -21.58 -12.66 2.06
CA GLN A 191 -22.43 -13.62 2.77
C GLN A 191 -22.45 -14.88 1.92
N PRO A 192 -22.06 -16.05 2.44
CA PRO A 192 -22.28 -17.30 1.73
C PRO A 192 -23.79 -17.52 1.63
N THR A 193 -24.36 -17.20 0.46
CA THR A 193 -25.70 -17.64 0.10
C THR A 193 -25.69 -19.14 -0.07
N GLY A 194 -26.43 -19.84 0.80
CA GLY A 194 -27.03 -21.12 0.48
C GLY A 194 -26.61 -22.29 1.37
N LEU A 195 -27.34 -22.45 2.48
CA LEU A 195 -27.76 -23.78 2.93
C LEU A 195 -28.73 -24.39 1.90
N PRO A 196 -28.76 -25.72 1.81
CA PRO A 196 -29.94 -26.45 2.24
C PRO A 196 -29.74 -27.12 3.61
#